data_AF-A0A7S0IGI2-F1
#
_entry.id   AF-A0A7S0IGI2-F1
#
_cell.length_a   1.000
_cell.length_b   1.000
_cell.length_c   1.000
_cell.angle_alpha   90.00
_cell.angle_beta   90.00
_cell.angle_gamma   90.00
#
_symmetry.space_group_name_H-M   'P 1'
#
loop_
_entity.id
_entity.type
_entity.pdbx_description
1 polymer ?
#
loop_
_entity_poly.entity_id
_entity_poly.type
_entity_poly.pdbx_seq_one_letter_code
_entity_poly.pdbx_strand_id
1 'polypeptide(L)'
;AASSTSSSPARLEGEALEAYMARMAEDLTHLFDEQGIDRDLYESDVSFEDPLTKYDNIDGYLFNIGMLKNVFTPTYTMHAIEQTGDWELSTRWTMEMNLPEFPFVWRPKLTFTGTSVMGINPATMKVRTHFDTWDAIDTQGFFLKSRSPEGVREVFQQIFDFTKQPDLETPRYQVLRRYAAYEVREYLPFLVAETRTAAEGASRAAAGGMTGGGDGSNFNPFGTLAGYIFGQGNQTGETMQMTTPVFTSPGKMQFVLPSKYTDPSQLPPPKDGVPVKVTRVQGGVYAALRFSGIATDAAASDAEARLLDLIKRDGLTRETGTASSLAQYNDPATPPPQRRNDVLVRLEGFGRSRLDLPEGIQSLARS
;
A
#
# COMPACT_ATOMS: atom_id res chain seq x y z
N ALA A 1 -2.34 -22.38 -58.07
CA ALA A 1 -2.32 -21.11 -57.34
C ALA A 1 -3.11 -21.30 -56.05
N ALA A 2 -2.43 -21.58 -54.94
CA ALA A 2 -3.03 -21.54 -53.61
C ALA A 2 -2.59 -20.22 -53.00
N SER A 3 -3.47 -19.22 -53.02
CA SER A 3 -3.27 -17.95 -52.33
C SER A 3 -3.40 -18.22 -50.83
N SER A 4 -2.29 -18.42 -50.15
CA SER A 4 -2.21 -18.34 -48.70
C SER A 4 -2.43 -16.88 -48.30
N THR A 5 -3.68 -16.52 -48.03
CA THR A 5 -4.01 -15.29 -47.30
C THR A 5 -3.46 -15.46 -45.89
N SER A 6 -2.20 -15.08 -45.69
CA SER A 6 -1.62 -14.79 -44.39
C SER A 6 -2.39 -13.60 -43.83
N SER A 7 -3.47 -13.85 -43.09
CA SER A 7 -4.11 -12.81 -42.29
C SER A 7 -3.08 -12.36 -41.27
N SER A 8 -2.72 -11.07 -41.27
CA SER A 8 -1.95 -10.48 -40.18
C SER A 8 -2.59 -10.89 -38.85
N PRO A 9 -1.80 -11.31 -37.86
CA PRO A 9 -2.34 -11.81 -36.60
C PRO A 9 -3.25 -10.75 -35.98
N ALA A 10 -4.36 -11.18 -35.40
CA ALA A 10 -5.32 -10.26 -34.78
C ALA A 10 -4.77 -9.65 -33.49
N ARG A 11 -3.74 -10.27 -32.89
CA ARG A 11 -3.11 -9.89 -31.63
C ARG A 11 -1.69 -10.43 -31.52
N LEU A 12 -0.93 -9.95 -30.53
CA LEU A 12 0.31 -10.62 -30.10
C LEU A 12 0.01 -12.00 -29.48
N GLU A 13 0.83 -13.01 -29.78
CA GLU A 13 0.70 -14.38 -29.25
C GLU A 13 2.07 -15.02 -29.02
N GLY A 14 2.11 -16.04 -28.15
CA GLY A 14 3.29 -16.87 -27.89
C GLY A 14 4.52 -16.07 -27.46
N GLU A 15 5.70 -16.47 -27.95
CA GLU A 15 6.99 -15.85 -27.62
C GLU A 15 7.04 -14.35 -27.94
N ALA A 16 6.33 -13.90 -29.01
CA ALA A 16 6.31 -12.49 -29.38
C ALA A 16 5.57 -11.64 -28.33
N LEU A 17 4.48 -12.16 -27.77
CA LEU A 17 3.77 -11.50 -26.68
C LEU A 17 4.63 -11.45 -25.41
N GLU A 18 5.22 -12.57 -25.02
CA GLU A 18 6.07 -12.67 -23.84
C GLU A 18 7.26 -11.71 -23.92
N ALA A 19 7.96 -11.68 -25.06
CA ALA A 19 9.07 -10.77 -25.29
C ALA A 19 8.64 -9.30 -25.26
N TYR A 20 7.49 -8.97 -25.85
CA TYR A 20 6.98 -7.61 -25.85
C TYR A 20 6.56 -7.15 -24.44
N MET A 21 5.85 -7.99 -23.68
CA MET A 21 5.50 -7.71 -22.29
C MET A 21 6.75 -7.57 -21.41
N ALA A 22 7.77 -8.41 -21.59
CA ALA A 22 9.02 -8.31 -20.84
C ALA A 22 9.73 -6.98 -21.13
N ARG A 23 9.80 -6.57 -22.40
CA ARG A 23 10.39 -5.27 -22.79
C ARG A 23 9.61 -4.09 -22.21
N MET A 24 8.27 -4.12 -22.26
CA MET A 24 7.42 -3.07 -21.66
C MET A 24 7.55 -3.04 -20.13
N ALA A 25 7.64 -4.21 -19.50
CA ALA A 25 7.84 -4.33 -18.06
C ALA A 25 9.16 -3.69 -17.64
N GLU A 26 10.25 -3.98 -18.36
CA GLU A 26 11.57 -3.40 -18.14
C GLU A 26 11.52 -1.87 -18.30
N ASP A 27 11.00 -1.38 -19.43
CA ASP A 27 10.84 0.06 -19.68
C ASP A 27 10.14 0.80 -18.54
N LEU A 28 8.99 0.29 -18.09
CA LEU A 28 8.21 0.92 -17.01
C LEU A 28 8.92 0.88 -15.65
N THR A 29 9.87 -0.03 -15.42
CA THR A 29 10.70 0.02 -14.19
C THR A 29 11.67 1.21 -14.18
N HIS A 30 12.02 1.72 -15.37
CA HIS A 30 12.92 2.86 -15.55
C HIS A 30 12.20 4.22 -15.54
N LEU A 31 10.89 4.25 -15.27
CA LEU A 31 10.05 5.45 -15.32
C LEU A 31 10.67 6.65 -14.58
N PHE A 32 11.36 6.44 -13.46
CA PHE A 32 11.91 7.52 -12.64
C PHE A 32 13.41 7.42 -12.36
N ASP A 33 14.14 6.54 -13.03
CA ASP A 33 15.59 6.42 -12.87
C ASP A 33 16.36 7.20 -13.95
N GLU A 34 17.68 7.00 -14.03
CA GLU A 34 18.53 7.69 -15.01
C GLU A 34 18.40 7.15 -16.43
N GLN A 35 17.98 5.90 -16.59
CA GLN A 35 17.75 5.31 -17.91
C GLN A 35 16.50 5.93 -18.54
N GLY A 36 15.44 6.09 -17.75
CA GLY A 36 14.19 6.68 -18.23
C GLY A 36 13.45 5.79 -19.22
N ILE A 37 12.36 6.33 -19.77
CA ILE A 37 11.53 5.63 -20.75
C ILE A 37 12.18 5.61 -22.14
N ASP A 38 12.24 4.42 -22.74
CA ASP A 38 12.67 4.18 -24.12
C ASP A 38 11.65 4.77 -25.10
N ARG A 39 12.02 5.91 -25.69
CA ARG A 39 11.21 6.62 -26.68
C ARG A 39 10.85 5.77 -27.89
N ASP A 40 11.67 4.77 -28.24
CA ASP A 40 11.43 3.94 -29.42
C ASP A 40 10.25 2.97 -29.23
N LEU A 41 9.80 2.76 -27.99
CA LEU A 41 8.60 2.00 -27.68
C LEU A 41 7.30 2.75 -27.94
N TYR A 42 7.34 4.07 -28.11
CA TYR A 42 6.16 4.93 -28.20
C TYR A 42 6.10 5.63 -29.56
N GLU A 43 4.88 5.87 -30.04
CA GLU A 43 4.66 6.74 -31.20
C GLU A 43 4.97 8.20 -30.82
N SER A 44 5.41 9.00 -31.79
CA SER A 44 5.71 10.42 -31.54
C SER A 44 4.48 11.21 -31.10
N ASP A 45 3.30 10.81 -31.57
CA ASP A 45 1.97 11.38 -31.29
C ASP A 45 1.18 10.54 -30.29
N VAL A 46 1.86 9.74 -29.45
CA VAL A 46 1.22 8.97 -28.37
C VAL A 46 0.32 9.86 -27.50
N SER A 47 -0.90 9.41 -27.25
CA SER A 47 -1.81 10.07 -26.31
C SER A 47 -1.68 9.44 -24.93
N PHE A 48 -1.23 10.24 -23.97
CA PHE A 48 -1.19 9.91 -22.55
C PHE A 48 -2.32 10.64 -21.82
N GLU A 49 -3.12 9.93 -21.03
CA GLU A 49 -4.20 10.50 -20.24
C GLU A 49 -4.23 9.87 -18.85
N ASP A 50 -4.19 10.69 -17.81
CA ASP A 50 -4.42 10.30 -16.43
C ASP A 50 -5.51 11.21 -15.81
N PRO A 51 -6.00 10.97 -14.58
CA PRO A 51 -7.04 11.79 -13.96
C PRO A 51 -6.67 13.29 -13.77
N LEU A 52 -5.38 13.62 -13.72
CA LEU A 52 -4.83 14.97 -13.56
C LEU A 52 -4.27 15.60 -14.83
N THR A 53 -3.73 14.85 -15.77
CA THR A 53 -2.97 15.36 -16.92
C THR A 53 -3.31 14.66 -18.23
N LYS A 54 -3.10 15.38 -19.34
CA LYS A 54 -3.24 14.84 -20.70
C LYS A 54 -2.14 15.40 -21.59
N TYR A 55 -1.48 14.53 -22.34
CA TYR A 55 -0.48 14.87 -23.34
C TYR A 55 -0.78 14.10 -24.63
N ASP A 56 -0.54 14.73 -25.77
CA ASP A 56 -0.79 14.13 -27.09
C ASP A 56 0.52 14.00 -27.90
N ASN A 57 1.65 13.83 -27.18
CA ASN A 57 2.97 13.51 -27.73
C ASN A 57 3.92 12.96 -26.66
N ILE A 58 4.98 12.27 -27.10
CA ILE A 58 5.99 11.65 -26.22
C ILE A 58 6.80 12.67 -25.42
N ASP A 59 7.08 13.86 -25.97
CA ASP A 59 7.88 14.87 -25.29
C ASP A 59 7.17 15.44 -24.05
N GLY A 60 5.86 15.67 -24.15
CA GLY A 60 5.02 16.10 -23.04
C GLY A 60 4.97 15.07 -21.91
N TYR A 61 4.85 13.78 -22.26
CA TYR A 61 4.88 12.69 -21.30
C TYR A 61 6.22 12.62 -20.56
N LEU A 62 7.35 12.65 -21.28
CA LEU A 62 8.67 12.65 -20.65
C LEU A 62 8.93 13.89 -19.80
N PHE A 63 8.42 15.06 -20.23
CA PHE A 63 8.48 16.27 -19.43
C PHE A 63 7.74 16.09 -18.09
N ASN A 64 6.55 15.50 -18.11
CA ASN A 64 5.77 15.23 -16.90
C ASN A 64 6.52 14.29 -15.95
N ILE A 65 7.04 13.17 -16.47
CA ILE A 65 7.88 12.23 -15.70
C ILE A 65 9.07 12.96 -15.07
N GLY A 66 9.79 13.76 -15.84
CA GLY A 66 10.94 14.53 -15.36
C GLY A 66 10.55 15.52 -14.27
N MET A 67 9.42 16.20 -14.41
CA MET A 67 8.87 17.09 -13.39
C MET A 67 8.55 16.31 -12.10
N LEU A 68 7.84 15.18 -12.21
CA LEU A 68 7.47 14.34 -11.07
C LEU A 68 8.71 13.81 -10.35
N LYS A 69 9.71 13.33 -11.10
CA LYS A 69 11.00 12.86 -10.58
C LYS A 69 11.70 13.93 -9.75
N ASN A 70 11.76 15.16 -10.27
CA ASN A 70 12.48 16.26 -9.65
C ASN A 70 11.76 16.83 -8.42
N VAL A 71 10.44 16.71 -8.35
CA VAL A 71 9.64 17.29 -7.26
C VAL A 71 9.32 16.27 -6.18
N PHE A 72 9.02 15.02 -6.52
CA PHE A 72 8.33 14.08 -5.61
C PHE A 72 9.10 12.80 -5.27
N THR A 73 10.37 12.63 -5.67
CA THR A 73 11.17 11.41 -5.42
C THR A 73 10.37 10.10 -5.57
N PRO A 74 9.70 9.89 -6.73
CA PRO A 74 8.73 8.83 -6.92
C PRO A 74 9.37 7.44 -6.89
N THR A 75 8.61 6.46 -6.40
CA THR A 75 8.90 5.03 -6.51
C THR A 75 7.73 4.36 -7.20
N TYR A 76 8.01 3.63 -8.28
CA TYR A 76 7.03 2.87 -9.03
C TYR A 76 7.19 1.37 -8.77
N THR A 77 6.08 0.67 -8.58
CA THR A 77 6.04 -0.78 -8.40
C THR A 77 4.96 -1.37 -9.29
N MET A 78 5.36 -2.19 -10.24
CA MET A 78 4.44 -2.94 -11.08
C MET A 78 4.11 -4.29 -10.45
N HIS A 79 2.83 -4.58 -10.31
CA HIS A 79 2.31 -5.83 -9.74
C HIS A 79 1.93 -6.85 -10.82
N ALA A 80 1.55 -6.38 -12.01
CA ALA A 80 1.14 -7.21 -13.12
C ALA A 80 1.29 -6.48 -14.46
N ILE A 81 1.46 -7.27 -15.52
CA ILE A 81 1.31 -6.86 -16.91
C ILE A 81 0.62 -7.99 -17.67
N GLU A 82 -0.46 -7.70 -18.38
CA GLU A 82 -1.22 -8.69 -19.13
C GLU A 82 -1.75 -8.10 -20.44
N GLN A 83 -1.97 -8.96 -21.43
CA GLN A 83 -2.68 -8.57 -22.66
C GLN A 83 -4.18 -8.72 -22.46
N THR A 84 -4.85 -7.58 -22.33
CA THR A 84 -6.29 -7.46 -22.00
C THR A 84 -7.16 -7.23 -23.24
N GLY A 85 -6.55 -6.96 -24.39
CA GLY A 85 -7.19 -6.87 -25.69
C GLY A 85 -6.23 -7.19 -26.83
N ASP A 86 -6.75 -7.24 -28.05
CA ASP A 86 -6.00 -7.68 -29.24
C ASP A 86 -4.66 -6.94 -29.43
N TRP A 87 -4.69 -5.62 -29.32
CA TRP A 87 -3.49 -4.77 -29.36
C TRP A 87 -3.48 -3.86 -28.15
N GLU A 88 -3.69 -4.46 -26.98
CA GLU A 88 -3.83 -3.73 -25.72
C GLU A 88 -3.11 -4.50 -24.61
N LEU A 89 -2.20 -3.81 -23.93
CA LEU A 89 -1.61 -4.28 -22.68
C LEU A 89 -2.19 -3.48 -21.52
N SER A 90 -2.31 -4.13 -20.37
CA SER A 90 -2.63 -3.44 -19.13
C SER A 90 -1.68 -3.81 -18.03
N THR A 91 -1.35 -2.84 -17.19
CA THR A 91 -0.51 -3.03 -16.01
C THR A 91 -1.29 -2.72 -14.75
N ARG A 92 -0.91 -3.37 -13.65
CA ARG A 92 -1.35 -3.05 -12.29
C ARG A 92 -0.17 -2.45 -11.56
N TRP A 93 -0.35 -1.29 -10.93
CA TRP A 93 0.79 -0.59 -10.34
C TRP A 93 0.47 0.13 -9.03
N THR A 94 1.55 0.50 -8.35
CA THR A 94 1.55 1.40 -7.21
C THR A 94 2.67 2.41 -7.39
N MET A 95 2.33 3.67 -7.20
CA MET A 95 3.27 4.79 -7.22
C MET A 95 3.26 5.46 -5.86
N GLU A 96 4.42 5.57 -5.25
CA GLU A 96 4.61 6.31 -4.01
C GLU A 96 5.45 7.56 -4.29
N MET A 97 5.08 8.68 -3.68
CA MET A 97 5.70 9.98 -3.92
C MET A 97 5.90 10.72 -2.59
N ASN A 98 7.12 11.17 -2.32
CA ASN A 98 7.44 11.97 -1.13
C ASN A 98 7.63 13.43 -1.54
N LEU A 99 6.88 14.33 -0.91
CA LEU A 99 7.05 15.76 -1.14
C LEU A 99 8.34 16.29 -0.49
N PRO A 100 8.90 17.40 -1.02
CA PRO A 100 10.08 18.02 -0.42
C PRO A 100 9.75 18.58 0.96
N GLU A 101 10.73 18.57 1.87
CA GLU A 101 10.52 19.00 3.27
C GLU A 101 10.11 20.46 3.42
N PHE A 102 10.46 21.31 2.46
CA PHE A 102 10.00 22.69 2.38
C PHE A 102 9.11 22.88 1.15
N PRO A 103 7.91 23.46 1.28
CA PRO A 103 7.26 23.98 2.49
C PRO A 103 6.54 22.93 3.36
N PHE A 104 6.62 21.64 3.01
CA PHE A 104 5.84 20.57 3.63
C PHE A 104 6.55 19.93 4.84
N VAL A 105 6.62 20.69 5.94
CA VAL A 105 7.33 20.28 7.17
C VAL A 105 6.80 18.98 7.82
N TRP A 106 5.60 18.54 7.43
CA TRP A 106 5.00 17.29 7.89
C TRP A 106 5.28 16.09 6.96
N ARG A 107 6.09 16.27 5.91
CA ARG A 107 6.59 15.23 4.99
C ARG A 107 5.49 14.29 4.47
N PRO A 108 4.48 14.81 3.74
CA PRO A 108 3.40 13.98 3.22
C PRO A 108 3.95 12.95 2.23
N LYS A 109 3.50 11.71 2.41
CA LYS A 109 3.72 10.60 1.50
C LYS A 109 2.44 10.35 0.73
N LEU A 110 2.49 10.59 -0.57
CA LEU A 110 1.44 10.26 -1.50
C LEU A 110 1.57 8.80 -1.93
N THR A 111 0.45 8.10 -2.02
CA THR A 111 0.36 6.76 -2.60
C THR A 111 -0.79 6.75 -3.59
N PHE A 112 -0.51 6.29 -4.80
CA PHE A 112 -1.48 6.07 -5.87
C PHE A 112 -1.41 4.62 -6.29
N THR A 113 -2.56 4.01 -6.55
CA THR A 113 -2.63 2.67 -7.15
C THR A 113 -3.65 2.71 -8.26
N GLY A 114 -3.46 1.84 -9.24
CA GLY A 114 -4.38 1.76 -10.36
C GLY A 114 -3.89 0.86 -11.47
N THR A 115 -4.39 1.13 -12.67
CA THR A 115 -3.98 0.41 -13.87
C THR A 115 -3.66 1.35 -15.00
N SER A 116 -2.66 0.97 -15.79
CA SER A 116 -2.41 1.61 -17.09
C SER A 116 -2.97 0.71 -18.19
N VAL A 117 -3.63 1.29 -19.19
CA VAL A 117 -4.08 0.61 -20.41
C VAL A 117 -3.34 1.21 -21.59
N MET A 118 -2.54 0.40 -22.27
CA MET A 118 -1.69 0.80 -23.38
C MET A 118 -2.18 0.19 -24.68
N GLY A 119 -2.62 1.03 -25.62
CA GLY A 119 -2.96 0.60 -26.97
C GLY A 119 -1.71 0.54 -27.84
N ILE A 120 -1.58 -0.53 -28.62
CA ILE A 120 -0.43 -0.82 -29.48
C ILE A 120 -0.85 -0.61 -30.94
N ASN A 121 0.00 0.05 -31.72
CA ASN A 121 -0.15 0.11 -33.16
C ASN A 121 0.43 -1.18 -33.80
N PRO A 122 -0.39 -2.04 -34.43
CA PRO A 122 0.08 -3.30 -35.01
C PRO A 122 1.07 -3.13 -36.17
N ALA A 123 1.11 -1.97 -36.83
CA ALA A 123 2.01 -1.73 -37.95
C ALA A 123 3.43 -1.37 -37.49
N THR A 124 3.55 -0.69 -36.36
CA THR A 124 4.84 -0.16 -35.85
C THR A 124 5.32 -0.90 -34.61
N MET A 125 4.43 -1.65 -33.95
CA MET A 125 4.63 -2.27 -32.64
C MET A 125 4.91 -1.26 -31.52
N LYS A 126 4.50 -0.01 -31.70
CA LYS A 126 4.68 1.07 -30.72
C LYS A 126 3.39 1.37 -29.96
N VAL A 127 3.54 1.84 -28.73
CA VAL A 127 2.44 2.34 -27.90
C VAL A 127 1.91 3.65 -28.51
N ARG A 128 0.61 3.69 -28.81
CA ARG A 128 -0.08 4.84 -29.39
C ARG A 128 -1.00 5.55 -28.39
N THR A 129 -1.51 4.82 -27.40
CA THR A 129 -2.34 5.35 -26.32
C THR A 129 -1.86 4.77 -24.99
N HIS A 130 -1.88 5.58 -23.95
CA HIS A 130 -1.53 5.19 -22.58
C HIS A 130 -2.50 5.88 -21.63
N PHE A 131 -3.39 5.11 -21.01
CA PHE A 131 -4.42 5.63 -20.13
C PHE A 131 -4.25 5.10 -18.71
N ASP A 132 -4.06 6.00 -17.74
CA ASP A 132 -3.91 5.66 -16.33
C ASP A 132 -5.22 5.86 -15.56
N THR A 133 -5.57 4.87 -14.74
CA THR A 133 -6.69 4.91 -13.80
C THR A 133 -6.18 4.98 -12.37
N TRP A 134 -6.98 5.55 -11.47
CA TRP A 134 -6.71 5.52 -10.03
C TRP A 134 -7.83 4.78 -9.29
N ASP A 135 -7.47 3.84 -8.42
CA ASP A 135 -8.44 3.03 -7.65
C ASP A 135 -9.24 3.86 -6.62
N ALA A 136 -8.71 5.02 -6.22
CA ALA A 136 -9.30 5.86 -5.18
C ALA A 136 -10.43 6.77 -5.67
N ILE A 137 -10.69 6.83 -6.98
CA ILE A 137 -11.69 7.72 -7.59
C ILE A 137 -12.66 6.92 -8.45
N ASP A 138 -13.91 7.38 -8.54
CA ASP A 138 -14.93 6.72 -9.35
C ASP A 138 -14.88 7.26 -10.79
N THR A 139 -14.65 8.56 -10.95
CA THR A 139 -14.59 9.22 -12.27
C THR A 139 -13.17 9.22 -12.81
N GLN A 140 -12.92 8.42 -13.84
CA GLN A 140 -11.61 8.31 -14.51
C GLN A 140 -11.47 9.32 -15.66
N GLY A 141 -10.22 9.56 -16.07
CA GLY A 141 -9.86 10.44 -17.19
C GLY A 141 -9.66 11.89 -16.79
N PHE A 142 -9.00 12.63 -17.68
CA PHE A 142 -8.44 13.96 -17.39
C PHE A 142 -9.50 14.93 -16.85
N PHE A 143 -9.23 15.54 -15.69
CA PHE A 143 -10.22 16.34 -14.95
C PHE A 143 -10.89 17.46 -15.76
N LEU A 144 -10.21 18.11 -16.71
CA LEU A 144 -10.85 19.13 -17.56
C LEU A 144 -11.86 18.54 -18.55
N LYS A 145 -11.65 17.28 -18.95
CA LYS A 145 -12.50 16.52 -19.86
C LYS A 145 -13.63 15.82 -19.10
N SER A 146 -13.33 15.17 -17.98
CA SER A 146 -14.31 14.49 -17.12
C SER A 146 -15.13 15.46 -16.26
N ARG A 147 -14.68 16.72 -16.10
CA ARG A 147 -15.24 17.75 -15.20
C ARG A 147 -15.36 17.28 -13.75
N SER A 148 -14.60 16.25 -13.35
CA SER A 148 -14.58 15.75 -11.98
C SER A 148 -13.37 16.27 -11.20
N PRO A 149 -13.57 16.84 -10.00
CA PRO A 149 -12.48 17.28 -9.14
C PRO A 149 -11.87 16.12 -8.32
N GLU A 150 -12.30 14.87 -8.51
CA GLU A 150 -11.92 13.74 -7.65
C GLU A 150 -10.41 13.50 -7.58
N GLY A 151 -9.70 13.47 -8.71
CA GLY A 151 -8.25 13.28 -8.74
C GLY A 151 -7.51 14.40 -8.01
N VAL A 152 -7.88 15.66 -8.24
CA VAL A 152 -7.31 16.82 -7.54
C VAL A 152 -7.60 16.75 -6.03
N ARG A 153 -8.83 16.38 -5.66
CA ARG A 153 -9.24 16.22 -4.26
C ARG A 153 -8.44 15.12 -3.56
N GLU A 154 -8.21 13.98 -4.21
CA GLU A 154 -7.41 12.87 -3.67
C GLU A 154 -5.98 13.34 -3.35
N VAL A 155 -5.34 14.05 -4.28
CA VAL A 155 -4.00 14.63 -4.06
C VAL A 155 -4.01 15.57 -2.85
N PHE A 156 -4.95 16.51 -2.78
CA PHE A 156 -5.03 17.45 -1.67
C PHE A 156 -5.31 16.77 -0.33
N GLN A 157 -6.15 15.74 -0.31
CA GLN A 157 -6.44 14.96 0.90
C GLN A 157 -5.18 14.28 1.45
N GLN A 158 -4.35 13.73 0.58
CA GLN A 158 -3.09 13.12 0.98
C GLN A 158 -2.04 14.15 1.39
N ILE A 159 -1.94 15.29 0.68
CA ILE A 159 -1.02 16.38 1.05
C ILE A 159 -1.38 16.95 2.43
N PHE A 160 -2.66 17.09 2.75
CA PHE A 160 -3.13 17.65 4.02
C PHE A 160 -3.42 16.59 5.09
N ASP A 161 -2.92 15.36 4.92
CA ASP A 161 -2.84 14.42 6.03
C ASP A 161 -1.73 14.87 7.00
N PHE A 162 -2.14 15.49 8.11
CA PHE A 162 -1.25 15.97 9.15
C PHE A 162 -0.92 14.92 10.22
N THR A 163 -1.35 13.66 10.03
CA THR A 163 -0.93 12.59 10.92
C THR A 163 0.57 12.33 10.76
N LYS A 164 1.25 12.07 11.88
CA LYS A 164 2.70 11.87 11.89
C LYS A 164 3.01 10.40 11.97
N GLN A 165 3.75 9.88 11.01
CA GLN A 165 4.45 8.62 11.21
C GLN A 165 5.79 8.92 11.91
N PRO A 166 6.07 8.33 13.09
CA PRO A 166 7.34 8.54 13.75
C PRO A 166 8.49 7.95 12.92
N ASP A 167 9.68 8.52 13.07
CA ASP A 167 10.91 8.02 12.44
C ASP A 167 11.45 6.80 13.20
N LEU A 168 10.64 5.75 13.23
CA LEU A 168 10.92 4.45 13.83
C LEU A 168 10.71 3.37 12.79
N GLU A 169 11.48 2.29 12.90
CA GLU A 169 11.35 1.16 12.00
C GLU A 169 9.92 0.58 12.05
N THR A 170 9.36 0.24 10.89
CA THR A 170 8.01 -0.31 10.75
C THR A 170 8.03 -1.62 9.94
N PRO A 171 7.11 -2.57 10.20
CA PRO A 171 6.99 -3.75 9.35
C PRO A 171 6.86 -3.36 7.89
N ARG A 172 7.67 -3.99 7.04
CA ARG A 172 7.65 -3.75 5.60
C ARG A 172 6.35 -4.27 5.02
N TYR A 173 5.68 -3.42 4.25
CA TYR A 173 4.52 -3.79 3.46
C TYR A 173 4.55 -3.09 2.11
N GLN A 174 3.86 -3.70 1.13
CA GLN A 174 3.56 -3.10 -0.16
C GLN A 174 2.08 -2.71 -0.20
N VAL A 175 1.74 -1.49 -0.61
CA VAL A 175 0.34 -1.16 -0.93
C VAL A 175 0.01 -1.82 -2.27
N LEU A 176 -1.04 -2.65 -2.29
CA LEU A 176 -1.53 -3.33 -3.50
C LEU A 176 -2.68 -2.56 -4.15
N ARG A 177 -3.48 -1.90 -3.32
CA ARG A 177 -4.64 -1.10 -3.73
C ARG A 177 -4.92 -0.02 -2.70
N ARG A 178 -5.26 1.17 -3.15
CA ARG A 178 -5.72 2.29 -2.33
C ARG A 178 -7.11 2.69 -2.81
N TYR A 179 -8.10 2.38 -1.97
CA TYR A 179 -9.44 2.92 -2.13
C TYR A 179 -9.51 4.30 -1.48
N ALA A 180 -10.58 5.04 -1.77
CA ALA A 180 -10.80 6.39 -1.23
C ALA A 180 -10.69 6.49 0.31
N ALA A 181 -11.04 5.41 1.03
CA ALA A 181 -11.09 5.41 2.49
C ALA A 181 -10.03 4.51 3.15
N TYR A 182 -9.53 3.48 2.48
CA TYR A 182 -8.65 2.48 3.08
C TYR A 182 -7.67 1.89 2.06
N GLU A 183 -6.64 1.22 2.56
CA GLU A 183 -5.63 0.57 1.74
C GLU A 183 -5.70 -0.94 1.89
N VAL A 184 -5.33 -1.67 0.85
CA VAL A 184 -4.98 -3.09 0.90
C VAL A 184 -3.46 -3.18 0.84
N ARG A 185 -2.88 -3.79 1.87
CA ARG A 185 -1.43 -3.89 2.08
C ARG A 185 -1.02 -5.34 2.19
N GLU A 186 0.10 -5.70 1.56
CA GLU A 186 0.76 -6.99 1.78
C GLU A 186 1.96 -6.81 2.71
N TYR A 187 1.88 -7.37 3.91
CA TYR A 187 2.96 -7.39 4.87
C TYR A 187 3.89 -8.57 4.63
N LEU A 188 5.20 -8.32 4.66
CA LEU A 188 6.21 -9.37 4.74
C LEU A 188 6.22 -10.00 6.15
N PRO A 189 6.78 -11.21 6.35
CA PRO A 189 6.96 -11.76 7.68
C PRO A 189 7.86 -10.88 8.56
N PHE A 190 7.49 -10.73 9.84
CA PHE A 190 8.27 -9.98 10.83
C PHE A 190 8.18 -10.62 12.21
N LEU A 191 9.11 -10.26 13.10
CA LEU A 191 9.13 -10.74 14.47
C LEU A 191 8.41 -9.76 15.39
N VAL A 192 7.74 -10.32 16.40
CA VAL A 192 7.10 -9.55 17.46
C VAL A 192 7.44 -10.13 18.82
N ALA A 193 7.53 -9.27 19.83
CA ALA A 193 7.37 -9.68 21.22
C ALA A 193 5.90 -9.49 21.60
N GLU A 194 5.26 -10.53 22.12
CA GLU A 194 3.85 -10.52 22.51
C GLU A 194 3.65 -10.86 23.97
N THR A 195 2.63 -10.24 24.57
CA THR A 195 2.16 -10.54 25.92
C THR A 195 0.63 -10.49 25.97
N ARG A 196 0.05 -11.09 27.00
CA ARG A 196 -1.40 -11.07 27.22
C ARG A 196 -1.87 -9.66 27.59
N THR A 197 -3.08 -9.28 27.19
CA THR A 197 -3.65 -7.99 27.57
C THR A 197 -4.69 -8.07 28.68
N ALA A 198 -5.40 -9.18 28.75
CA ALA A 198 -6.41 -9.50 29.74
C ALA A 198 -6.68 -11.01 29.73
N ALA A 199 -7.72 -11.48 30.42
CA ALA A 199 -8.19 -12.86 30.31
C ALA A 199 -8.58 -13.22 28.85
N GLU A 200 -8.45 -14.50 28.52
CA GLU A 200 -8.82 -15.03 27.20
C GLU A 200 -10.28 -14.68 26.85
N GLY A 201 -10.51 -14.10 25.66
CA GLY A 201 -11.84 -13.63 25.23
C GLY A 201 -12.22 -12.20 25.64
N ALA A 202 -11.34 -11.47 26.34
CA ALA A 202 -11.57 -10.06 26.65
C ALA A 202 -11.50 -9.18 25.39
N SER A 203 -12.34 -8.15 25.36
CA SER A 203 -12.38 -7.19 24.25
C SER A 203 -11.04 -6.45 24.09
N ARG A 204 -10.79 -5.87 22.91
CA ARG A 204 -9.60 -5.05 22.65
C ARG A 204 -9.42 -3.91 23.68
N ALA A 205 -10.52 -3.47 24.31
CA ALA A 205 -10.53 -2.50 25.41
C ALA A 205 -9.77 -2.92 26.65
N ALA A 206 -9.79 -4.22 26.92
CA ALA A 206 -9.11 -4.80 28.05
C ALA A 206 -7.57 -4.69 27.94
N ALA A 207 -7.05 -4.25 26.79
CA ALA A 207 -5.62 -4.03 26.58
C ALA A 207 -5.09 -2.66 26.96
N GLY A 208 -5.95 -1.66 27.20
CA GLY A 208 -5.54 -0.35 27.68
C GLY A 208 -4.62 0.45 26.73
N GLY A 209 -4.43 0.00 25.49
CA GLY A 209 -3.53 0.61 24.50
C GLY A 209 -2.13 0.90 25.05
N MET A 210 -1.48 1.95 24.54
CA MET A 210 -0.21 2.44 25.12
C MET A 210 -0.37 3.10 26.50
N THR A 211 -1.60 3.18 27.03
CA THR A 211 -1.89 3.75 28.35
C THR A 211 -1.98 2.71 29.48
N GLY A 212 -1.93 1.42 29.16
CA GLY A 212 -1.70 0.33 30.12
C GLY A 212 -2.80 0.06 31.15
N GLY A 213 -4.01 0.60 30.99
CA GLY A 213 -5.12 0.40 31.93
C GLY A 213 -6.37 -0.14 31.24
N GLY A 214 -6.46 -1.45 31.03
CA GLY A 214 -7.53 -2.04 30.23
C GLY A 214 -8.51 -2.92 30.98
N ASP A 215 -8.08 -3.76 31.92
CA ASP A 215 -8.94 -4.82 32.48
C ASP A 215 -9.17 -4.75 34.00
N GLY A 216 -8.70 -3.69 34.66
CA GLY A 216 -8.77 -3.55 36.12
C GLY A 216 -7.83 -4.48 36.88
N SER A 217 -7.01 -5.27 36.20
CA SER A 217 -5.87 -5.97 36.79
C SER A 217 -4.68 -5.02 36.95
N ASN A 218 -3.81 -5.30 37.93
CA ASN A 218 -2.54 -4.58 38.08
C ASN A 218 -1.50 -4.96 37.01
N PHE A 219 -1.89 -5.70 35.96
CA PHE A 219 -0.98 -6.10 34.90
C PHE A 219 -0.87 -4.99 33.84
N ASN A 220 0.37 -4.60 33.53
CA ASN A 220 0.66 -3.58 32.51
C ASN A 220 1.32 -4.26 31.29
N PRO A 221 0.56 -4.55 30.21
CA PRO A 221 1.10 -5.22 29.02
C PRO A 221 2.19 -4.40 28.33
N PHE A 222 1.96 -3.08 28.18
CA PHE A 222 2.91 -2.18 27.55
C PHE A 222 4.22 -2.12 28.34
N GLY A 223 4.13 -1.93 29.66
CA GLY A 223 5.29 -1.90 30.56
C GLY A 223 6.05 -3.23 30.57
N THR A 224 5.35 -4.36 30.44
CA THR A 224 5.96 -5.69 30.35
C THR A 224 6.79 -5.84 29.08
N LEU A 225 6.25 -5.45 27.92
CA LEU A 225 6.98 -5.50 26.65
C LEU A 225 8.11 -4.47 26.60
N ALA A 226 7.88 -3.25 27.11
CA ALA A 226 8.92 -2.23 27.23
C ALA A 226 10.08 -2.72 28.11
N GLY A 227 9.77 -3.34 29.25
CA GLY A 227 10.78 -3.94 30.12
C GLY A 227 11.60 -5.04 29.41
N TYR A 228 10.97 -5.84 28.55
CA TYR A 228 11.69 -6.80 27.71
C TYR A 228 12.61 -6.12 26.68
N ILE A 229 12.14 -5.07 26.00
CA ILE A 229 12.95 -4.33 25.00
C ILE A 229 14.11 -3.58 25.63
N PHE A 230 13.94 -2.98 26.81
CA PHE A 230 14.95 -2.17 27.50
C PHE A 230 15.85 -2.96 28.47
N GLY A 231 15.90 -4.29 28.36
CA GLY A 231 16.84 -5.13 29.10
C GLY A 231 16.39 -5.57 30.49
N GLN A 232 15.37 -4.95 31.10
CA GLN A 232 14.94 -5.33 32.45
C GLN A 232 14.29 -6.73 32.50
N GLY A 233 13.58 -7.10 31.43
CA GLY A 233 12.77 -8.31 31.31
C GLY A 233 13.39 -9.43 30.45
N ASN A 234 14.57 -9.22 29.88
CA ASN A 234 15.31 -10.25 29.11
C ASN A 234 16.57 -10.72 29.88
N GLN A 235 17.01 -11.94 29.64
CA GLN A 235 18.05 -12.60 30.44
C GLN A 235 19.45 -11.98 30.28
N THR A 236 19.72 -11.31 29.16
CA THR A 236 21.05 -10.77 28.84
C THR A 236 21.22 -9.31 29.23
N GLY A 237 20.13 -8.61 29.58
CA GLY A 237 20.15 -7.16 29.80
C GLY A 237 20.31 -6.34 28.52
N GLU A 238 20.18 -6.97 27.34
CA GLU A 238 20.35 -6.30 26.05
C GLU A 238 19.22 -5.30 25.81
N THR A 239 19.57 -4.10 25.36
CA THR A 239 18.61 -3.09 24.91
C THR A 239 18.42 -3.17 23.40
N MET A 240 17.17 -3.30 22.97
CA MET A 240 16.78 -3.32 21.57
C MET A 240 16.19 -1.98 21.13
N GLN A 241 16.27 -1.67 19.83
CA GLN A 241 15.66 -0.47 19.27
C GLN A 241 14.13 -0.57 19.30
N MET A 242 13.47 0.54 19.59
CA MET A 242 12.02 0.66 19.49
C MET A 242 11.59 0.70 18.02
N THR A 243 10.38 0.22 17.77
CA THR A 243 9.75 0.16 16.45
C THR A 243 8.31 0.66 16.56
N THR A 244 7.64 0.79 15.42
CA THR A 244 6.24 1.17 15.32
C THR A 244 5.54 0.25 14.31
N PRO A 245 4.23 -0.01 14.39
CA PRO A 245 3.31 0.34 15.45
C PRO A 245 3.32 -0.66 16.62
N VAL A 246 2.65 -0.29 17.71
CA VAL A 246 2.18 -1.25 18.72
C VAL A 246 0.87 -1.86 18.23
N PHE A 247 0.85 -3.18 18.11
CA PHE A 247 -0.36 -3.92 17.73
C PHE A 247 -1.15 -4.35 18.97
N THR A 248 -2.47 -4.26 18.89
CA THR A 248 -3.39 -4.73 19.91
C THR A 248 -4.55 -5.46 19.28
N SER A 249 -4.75 -6.71 19.69
CA SER A 249 -5.87 -7.56 19.26
C SER A 249 -6.49 -8.22 20.51
N PRO A 250 -7.67 -8.87 20.41
CA PRO A 250 -8.27 -9.52 21.57
C PRO A 250 -7.29 -10.46 22.29
N GLY A 251 -7.10 -10.23 23.59
CA GLY A 251 -6.23 -11.03 24.46
C GLY A 251 -4.72 -10.82 24.32
N LYS A 252 -4.21 -10.02 23.36
CA LYS A 252 -2.76 -9.81 23.22
C LYS A 252 -2.34 -8.42 22.73
N MET A 253 -1.15 -8.00 23.18
CA MET A 253 -0.42 -6.83 22.72
C MET A 253 0.91 -7.29 22.14
N GLN A 254 1.35 -6.65 21.05
CA GLN A 254 2.56 -7.03 20.34
C GLN A 254 3.39 -5.79 20.00
N PHE A 255 4.69 -5.85 20.29
CA PHE A 255 5.68 -4.89 19.82
C PHE A 255 6.44 -5.52 18.65
N VAL A 256 6.57 -4.76 17.56
CA VAL A 256 7.41 -5.17 16.44
C VAL A 256 8.87 -5.20 16.90
N LEU A 257 9.64 -6.18 16.43
CA LEU A 257 11.07 -6.24 16.71
C LEU A 257 11.86 -5.77 15.48
N PRO A 258 13.04 -5.15 15.66
CA PRO A 258 13.84 -4.64 14.54
C PRO A 258 14.14 -5.72 13.48
N SER A 259 14.05 -5.37 12.20
CA SER A 259 14.22 -6.28 11.06
C SER A 259 15.61 -6.89 10.93
N LYS A 260 16.61 -6.36 11.64
CA LYS A 260 17.92 -7.01 11.76
C LYS A 260 17.84 -8.42 12.36
N TYR A 261 16.79 -8.68 13.15
CA TYR A 261 16.49 -10.01 13.67
C TYR A 261 15.57 -10.74 12.71
N THR A 262 16.02 -11.88 12.21
CA THR A 262 15.29 -12.72 11.26
C THR A 262 14.73 -13.97 11.91
N ASP A 263 15.21 -14.38 13.10
CA ASP A 263 14.74 -15.56 13.81
C ASP A 263 14.60 -15.31 15.33
N PRO A 264 13.59 -15.88 16.02
CA PRO A 264 13.44 -15.74 17.48
C PRO A 264 14.68 -16.16 18.29
N SER A 265 15.49 -17.09 17.80
CA SER A 265 16.72 -17.54 18.49
C SER A 265 17.82 -16.48 18.57
N GLN A 266 17.75 -15.42 17.76
CA GLN A 266 18.70 -14.30 17.81
C GLN A 266 18.37 -13.28 18.90
N LEU A 267 17.20 -13.40 19.51
CA LEU A 267 16.71 -12.45 20.50
C LEU A 267 16.99 -12.97 21.91
N PRO A 268 17.26 -12.07 22.87
CA PRO A 268 17.52 -12.48 24.23
C PRO A 268 16.25 -13.13 24.82
N PRO A 269 16.36 -14.31 25.45
CA PRO A 269 15.19 -14.95 26.03
C PRO A 269 14.60 -14.09 27.16
N PRO A 270 13.27 -14.09 27.37
CA PRO A 270 12.65 -13.46 28.54
C PRO A 270 13.16 -14.08 29.85
N LYS A 271 13.23 -13.29 30.93
CA LYS A 271 13.51 -13.81 32.28
C LYS A 271 12.36 -14.70 32.76
N ASP A 272 12.67 -15.61 33.68
CA ASP A 272 11.66 -16.45 34.33
C ASP A 272 10.55 -15.60 34.97
N GLY A 273 9.30 -15.98 34.69
CA GLY A 273 8.12 -15.26 35.18
C GLY A 273 7.73 -14.00 34.40
N VAL A 274 8.53 -13.56 33.43
CA VAL A 274 8.15 -12.46 32.51
C VAL A 274 7.27 -13.04 31.39
N PRO A 275 5.98 -12.67 31.30
CA PRO A 275 5.02 -13.30 30.38
C PRO A 275 5.15 -12.74 28.96
N VAL A 276 6.34 -12.81 28.39
CA VAL A 276 6.65 -12.37 27.02
C VAL A 276 6.99 -13.58 26.18
N LYS A 277 6.47 -13.63 24.96
CA LYS A 277 6.85 -14.61 23.95
C LYS A 277 7.31 -13.89 22.70
N VAL A 278 8.39 -14.36 22.09
CA VAL A 278 8.79 -13.90 20.76
C VAL A 278 8.16 -14.82 19.73
N THR A 279 7.45 -14.26 18.75
CA THR A 279 6.80 -15.01 17.68
C THR A 279 7.05 -14.38 16.32
N ARG A 280 6.92 -15.20 15.28
CA ARG A 280 6.93 -14.75 13.89
C ARG A 280 5.50 -14.53 13.43
N VAL A 281 5.20 -13.33 12.97
CA VAL A 281 4.00 -13.03 12.17
C VAL A 281 4.33 -13.37 10.72
N GLN A 282 3.54 -14.23 10.09
CA GLN A 282 3.79 -14.71 8.72
C GLN A 282 3.50 -13.66 7.63
N GLY A 283 3.01 -12.48 8.01
CA GLY A 283 2.57 -11.45 7.08
C GLY A 283 1.21 -11.78 6.44
N GLY A 284 1.04 -11.38 5.19
CA GLY A 284 -0.18 -11.58 4.41
C GLY A 284 -0.86 -10.28 4.01
N VAL A 285 -2.05 -10.40 3.43
CA VAL A 285 -2.81 -9.26 2.89
C VAL A 285 -3.82 -8.75 3.92
N TYR A 286 -3.80 -7.44 4.17
CA TYR A 286 -4.66 -6.78 5.13
C TYR A 286 -5.33 -5.56 4.50
N ALA A 287 -6.60 -5.36 4.79
CA ALA A 287 -7.24 -4.06 4.64
C ALA A 287 -6.86 -3.19 5.84
N ALA A 288 -6.54 -1.92 5.62
CA ALA A 288 -6.05 -0.98 6.61
C ALA A 288 -6.80 0.34 6.53
N LEU A 289 -7.58 0.66 7.55
CA LEU A 289 -8.27 1.95 7.69
C LEU A 289 -7.50 2.85 8.66
N ARG A 290 -7.02 4.00 8.18
CA ARG A 290 -6.38 5.03 9.00
C ARG A 290 -7.42 5.91 9.70
N PHE A 291 -7.16 6.27 10.95
CA PHE A 291 -7.91 7.27 11.69
C PHE A 291 -7.00 8.03 12.68
N SER A 292 -7.38 9.26 13.01
CA SER A 292 -6.62 10.13 13.92
C SER A 292 -7.22 10.23 15.31
N GLY A 293 -6.50 10.83 16.26
CA GLY A 293 -6.97 11.02 17.63
C GLY A 293 -6.46 9.97 18.61
N ILE A 294 -7.10 9.95 19.78
CA ILE A 294 -6.84 8.95 20.81
C ILE A 294 -7.61 7.68 20.41
N ALA A 295 -6.90 6.56 20.26
CA ALA A 295 -7.48 5.27 19.95
C ALA A 295 -8.19 4.64 21.17
N THR A 296 -9.28 5.27 21.61
CA THR A 296 -10.20 4.65 22.57
C THR A 296 -10.87 3.43 21.94
N ASP A 297 -11.48 2.60 22.75
CA ASP A 297 -12.13 1.41 22.22
C ASP A 297 -13.32 1.71 21.37
N ALA A 298 -14.11 2.72 21.75
CA ALA A 298 -15.18 3.22 20.93
C ALA A 298 -14.66 3.68 19.56
N ALA A 299 -13.57 4.47 19.53
CA ALA A 299 -12.99 4.97 18.28
C ALA A 299 -12.47 3.84 17.38
N ALA A 300 -11.73 2.88 17.95
CA ALA A 300 -11.18 1.80 17.17
C ALA A 300 -12.22 0.72 16.79
N SER A 301 -13.29 0.54 17.58
CA SER A 301 -14.43 -0.31 17.20
C SER A 301 -15.31 0.33 16.12
N ASP A 302 -15.51 1.65 16.16
CA ASP A 302 -16.16 2.39 15.07
C ASP A 302 -15.35 2.29 13.77
N ALA A 303 -14.03 2.51 13.84
CA ALA A 303 -13.15 2.32 12.69
C ALA A 303 -13.18 0.88 12.16
N GLU A 304 -13.18 -0.12 13.04
CA GLU A 304 -13.31 -1.53 12.64
C GLU A 304 -14.64 -1.80 11.91
N ALA A 305 -15.77 -1.37 12.47
CA ALA A 305 -17.08 -1.55 11.86
C ALA A 305 -17.14 -0.88 10.48
N ARG A 306 -16.65 0.36 10.38
CA ARG A 306 -16.55 1.08 9.10
C ARG A 306 -15.67 0.35 8.08
N LEU A 307 -14.53 -0.18 8.51
CA LEU A 307 -13.65 -0.94 7.61
C LEU A 307 -14.33 -2.22 7.11
N LEU A 308 -15.04 -2.95 7.98
CA LEU A 308 -15.78 -4.15 7.60
C LEU A 308 -16.89 -3.85 6.59
N ASP A 309 -17.60 -2.74 6.74
CA ASP A 309 -18.61 -2.29 5.77
C ASP A 309 -17.98 -1.92 4.41
N LEU A 310 -16.84 -1.22 4.44
CA LEU A 310 -16.11 -0.82 3.22
C LEU A 310 -15.56 -2.01 2.45
N ILE A 311 -14.90 -2.96 3.11
CA ILE A 311 -14.37 -4.15 2.42
C ILE A 311 -15.51 -4.99 1.84
N LYS A 312 -16.65 -5.08 2.53
CA LYS A 312 -17.83 -5.79 2.04
C LYS A 312 -18.44 -5.11 0.82
N ARG A 313 -18.57 -3.77 0.85
CA ARG A 313 -19.02 -2.96 -0.29
C ARG A 313 -18.17 -3.23 -1.53
N ASP A 314 -16.85 -3.34 -1.35
CA ASP A 314 -15.89 -3.53 -2.44
C ASP A 314 -15.68 -5.02 -2.82
N GLY A 315 -16.53 -5.93 -2.30
CA GLY A 315 -16.48 -7.36 -2.62
C GLY A 315 -15.27 -8.11 -2.05
N LEU A 316 -14.57 -7.53 -1.08
CA LEU A 316 -13.45 -8.16 -0.38
C LEU A 316 -13.93 -8.98 0.82
N THR A 317 -13.24 -10.08 1.10
CA THR A 317 -13.63 -11.01 2.17
C THR A 317 -12.58 -11.03 3.28
N ARG A 318 -13.04 -10.83 4.53
CA ARG A 318 -12.23 -11.04 5.73
C ARG A 318 -11.94 -12.53 5.89
N GLU A 319 -10.69 -12.85 6.21
CA GLU A 319 -10.30 -14.22 6.49
C GLU A 319 -10.96 -14.77 7.77
N THR A 320 -11.54 -15.96 7.65
CA THR A 320 -12.25 -16.62 8.76
C THR A 320 -11.30 -16.95 9.91
N GLY A 321 -11.75 -16.76 11.15
CA GLY A 321 -10.98 -17.12 12.36
C GLY A 321 -9.86 -16.15 12.72
N THR A 322 -9.70 -15.05 11.99
CA THR A 322 -8.72 -14.00 12.32
C THR A 322 -9.40 -12.80 12.97
N ALA A 323 -8.79 -12.25 14.02
CA ALA A 323 -9.27 -11.04 14.67
C ALA A 323 -8.64 -9.79 14.04
N SER A 324 -9.39 -8.69 14.03
CA SER A 324 -8.86 -7.38 13.64
C SER A 324 -7.81 -6.90 14.65
N SER A 325 -6.88 -6.08 14.17
CA SER A 325 -5.79 -5.52 14.99
C SER A 325 -5.81 -4.00 14.94
N LEU A 326 -5.61 -3.35 16.08
CA LEU A 326 -5.34 -1.93 16.16
C LEU A 326 -3.83 -1.69 16.15
N ALA A 327 -3.37 -0.86 15.24
CA ALA A 327 -2.00 -0.39 15.13
C ALA A 327 -1.90 1.06 15.62
N GLN A 328 -1.17 1.29 16.72
CA GLN A 328 -0.92 2.63 17.27
C GLN A 328 0.52 3.03 17.00
N TYR A 329 0.73 4.16 16.31
CA TYR A 329 2.05 4.55 15.86
C TYR A 329 2.74 5.52 16.81
N ASN A 330 1.99 6.46 17.37
CA ASN A 330 2.53 7.63 18.06
C ASN A 330 2.41 7.51 19.57
N ASP A 331 3.48 7.90 20.26
CA ASP A 331 3.52 7.95 21.72
C ASP A 331 2.53 8.98 22.31
N PRO A 332 2.23 8.90 23.62
CA PRO A 332 1.30 9.81 24.28
C PRO A 332 1.67 11.30 24.28
N ALA A 333 2.92 11.69 24.01
CA ALA A 333 3.31 13.10 23.89
C ALA A 333 2.93 13.71 22.53
N THR A 334 2.67 12.88 21.51
CA THR A 334 2.19 13.37 20.21
C THR A 334 0.78 13.98 20.36
N PRO A 335 0.51 15.18 19.81
CA PRO A 335 -0.82 15.79 19.88
C PRO A 335 -1.91 14.90 19.26
N PRO A 336 -3.10 14.72 19.88
CA PRO A 336 -4.10 13.77 19.42
C PRO A 336 -4.49 13.87 17.94
N PRO A 337 -4.73 15.06 17.35
CA PRO A 337 -5.08 15.16 15.93
C PRO A 337 -3.96 14.71 14.98
N GLN A 338 -2.70 14.71 15.44
CA GLN A 338 -1.54 14.26 14.68
C GLN A 338 -1.23 12.77 14.89
N ARG A 339 -1.90 12.10 15.84
CA ARG A 339 -1.69 10.66 16.07
C ARG A 339 -2.30 9.88 14.92
N ARG A 340 -1.50 9.00 14.35
CA ARG A 340 -1.90 8.00 13.38
C ARG A 340 -2.25 6.70 14.11
N ASN A 341 -3.41 6.15 13.77
CA ASN A 341 -3.83 4.82 14.16
C ASN A 341 -4.40 4.12 12.92
N ASP A 342 -4.15 2.82 12.79
CA ASP A 342 -4.76 2.02 11.72
C ASP A 342 -5.54 0.85 12.35
N VAL A 343 -6.73 0.52 11.83
CA VAL A 343 -7.36 -0.79 12.06
C VAL A 343 -7.03 -1.70 10.89
N LEU A 344 -6.59 -2.91 11.18
CA LEU A 344 -6.19 -3.92 10.22
C LEU A 344 -7.13 -5.12 10.26
N VAL A 345 -7.62 -5.53 9.10
CA VAL A 345 -8.43 -6.75 8.91
C VAL A 345 -7.73 -7.64 7.89
N ARG A 346 -7.41 -8.88 8.26
CA ARG A 346 -6.78 -9.84 7.34
C ARG A 346 -7.77 -10.27 6.26
N LEU A 347 -7.33 -10.26 5.01
CA LEU A 347 -8.14 -10.63 3.86
C LEU A 347 -7.76 -12.02 3.35
N GLU A 348 -8.75 -12.75 2.84
CA GLU A 348 -8.54 -13.99 2.09
C GLU A 348 -8.79 -13.77 0.58
N GLY A 349 -8.05 -14.50 -0.26
CA GLY A 349 -8.31 -14.53 -1.70
C GLY A 349 -8.08 -13.22 -2.46
N PHE A 350 -7.41 -12.22 -1.87
CA PHE A 350 -7.13 -10.96 -2.58
C PHE A 350 -6.21 -11.19 -3.79
N GLY A 351 -6.69 -10.84 -4.99
CA GLY A 351 -5.94 -10.95 -6.23
C GLY A 351 -4.89 -9.86 -6.34
N ARG A 352 -3.63 -10.16 -5.96
CA ARG A 352 -2.50 -9.23 -5.95
C ARG A 352 -2.25 -8.54 -7.29
N SER A 353 -2.42 -9.28 -8.38
CA SER A 353 -2.20 -8.87 -9.76
C SER A 353 -3.48 -8.45 -10.49
N ARG A 354 -4.62 -8.42 -9.81
CA ARG A 354 -5.93 -8.24 -10.46
C ARG A 354 -6.04 -6.83 -11.05
N LEU A 355 -6.27 -6.77 -12.37
CA LEU A 355 -6.33 -5.52 -13.13
C LEU A 355 -7.64 -4.73 -12.88
N ASP A 356 -8.79 -5.38 -12.68
CA ASP A 356 -10.10 -4.72 -12.43
C ASP A 356 -10.32 -3.45 -13.28
N LEU A 357 -10.19 -3.59 -14.60
CA LEU A 357 -10.33 -2.49 -15.54
C LEU A 357 -11.75 -1.90 -15.49
N PRO A 358 -11.90 -0.57 -15.26
CA PRO A 358 -13.22 0.07 -15.28
C PRO A 358 -13.92 -0.12 -16.63
N GLU A 359 -15.25 -0.37 -16.58
CA GLU A 359 -16.07 -0.54 -17.77
C GLU A 359 -15.94 0.69 -18.70
N GLY A 360 -15.73 0.46 -20.00
CA GLY A 360 -15.63 1.51 -21.01
C GLY A 360 -14.22 2.05 -21.28
N ILE A 361 -13.23 1.80 -20.42
CA ILE A 361 -11.84 2.27 -20.65
C ILE A 361 -11.20 1.57 -21.86
N GLN A 362 -11.53 0.29 -22.09
CA GLN A 362 -11.10 -0.42 -23.29
C GLN A 362 -11.56 0.24 -24.60
N SER A 363 -12.66 1.00 -24.58
CA SER A 363 -13.11 1.75 -25.76
C SER A 363 -12.31 3.05 -25.98
N LEU A 364 -11.82 3.67 -24.90
CA LEU A 364 -11.01 4.89 -24.93
C LEU A 364 -9.55 4.62 -25.32
N ALA A 365 -8.99 3.46 -24.95
CA ALA A 365 -7.66 3.05 -25.43
C ALA A 365 -7.65 2.70 -26.93
N ARG A 366 -8.82 2.36 -27.50
CA ARG A 366 -9.01 1.97 -28.90
C ARG A 366 -9.37 3.13 -29.84
N SER A 367 -9.90 4.24 -29.32
CA SER A 367 -10.08 5.49 -30.07
C SER A 367 -8.78 6.27 -30.14
#